data_AF-A0A925PC13-F1
#
_entry.id   AF-A0A925PC13-F1
#
_cell.length_a   1.000
_cell.length_b   1.000
_cell.length_c   1.000
_cell.angle_alpha   90.00
_cell.angle_beta   90.00
_cell.angle_gamma   90.00
#
_symmetry.space_group_name_H-M   'P 1'
#
loop_
_entity.id
_entity.type
_entity.pdbx_description
1 polymer ?
#
loop_
_entity_poly.entity_id
_entity_poly.type
_entity_poly.pdbx_seq_one_letter_code
_entity_poly.pdbx_strand_id
1 'polypeptide(L)'
;MQGNSPICGKANQEMTPAKAMRAFCSGQPNAEVIPLSVIGHENPMIYDWTCKGKKPAIARQIFTVDTRGFPVELWKEIAPAQH
;
A
#
# COMPACT_ATOMS: atom_id res chain seq x y z
N MET A 1 -7.01 15.81 5.14
CA MET A 1 -6.47 14.54 4.61
C MET A 1 -5.03 14.45 5.08
N GLN A 2 -4.70 13.49 5.95
CA GLN A 2 -3.33 13.31 6.38
C GLN A 2 -2.60 12.59 5.23
N GLY A 3 -1.89 13.38 4.42
CA GLY A 3 -1.16 12.88 3.25
C GLY A 3 0.04 12.08 3.71
N ASN A 4 -0.04 10.76 3.54
CA ASN A 4 1.14 9.90 3.57
C ASN A 4 1.97 10.28 2.34
N SER A 5 3.12 10.95 2.52
CA SER A 5 4.07 11.10 1.42
C SER A 5 4.38 9.71 0.86
N PRO A 6 4.19 9.47 -0.44
CA PRO A 6 4.55 8.19 -1.02
C PRO A 6 6.06 8.05 -0.85
N ILE A 7 6.47 7.01 -0.14
CA ILE A 7 7.85 6.61 -0.12
C ILE A 7 8.23 6.28 -1.56
N CYS A 8 9.23 6.98 -2.07
CA CYS A 8 9.77 6.70 -3.39
C CYS A 8 10.47 5.34 -3.35
N GLY A 9 10.11 4.42 -4.25
CA GLY A 9 10.75 3.12 -4.30
C GLY A 9 9.95 2.07 -5.05
N LYS A 10 10.48 0.84 -5.04
CA LYS A 10 9.75 -0.32 -5.53
C LYS A 10 8.63 -0.67 -4.58
N ALA A 11 7.45 -0.92 -5.12
CA ALA A 11 6.30 -1.34 -4.34
C ALA A 11 6.49 -2.74 -3.76
N ASN A 12 5.94 -2.97 -2.57
CA ASN A 12 5.69 -4.33 -2.10
C ASN A 12 4.48 -4.90 -2.85
N GLN A 13 4.69 -5.98 -3.59
CA GLN A 13 3.65 -6.63 -4.41
C GLN A 13 3.07 -7.89 -3.75
N GLU A 14 3.50 -8.22 -2.53
CA GLU A 14 3.03 -9.40 -1.80
C GLU A 14 1.53 -9.30 -1.49
N MET A 15 0.78 -10.34 -1.89
CA MET A 15 -0.66 -10.47 -1.61
C MET A 15 -0.93 -11.29 -0.35
N THR A 16 0.11 -11.81 0.29
CA THR A 16 0.01 -12.50 1.58
C THR A 16 0.05 -11.48 2.73
N PRO A 17 -0.95 -11.47 3.63
CA PRO A 17 -0.95 -10.56 4.76
C PRO A 17 0.27 -10.78 5.67
N ALA A 18 0.80 -9.70 6.24
CA ALA A 18 1.82 -9.78 7.28
C ALA A 18 1.25 -10.31 8.61
N LYS A 19 2.13 -10.74 9.52
CA LYS A 19 1.73 -11.18 10.87
C LYS A 19 1.02 -10.06 11.64
N ALA A 20 1.50 -8.82 11.52
CA ALA A 20 0.92 -7.65 12.17
C ALA A 20 -0.54 -7.40 11.72
N MET A 21 -0.83 -7.56 10.43
CA MET A 21 -2.18 -7.41 9.89
C MET A 21 -3.13 -8.48 10.44
N ARG A 22 -2.68 -9.74 10.54
CA ARG A 22 -3.47 -10.81 11.17
C ARG A 22 -3.78 -10.51 12.64
N ALA A 23 -2.78 -10.03 13.39
CA ALA A 23 -2.97 -9.64 14.78
C ALA A 23 -3.96 -8.48 14.92
N PHE A 24 -3.86 -7.48 14.04
CA PHE A 24 -4.77 -6.35 13.99
C PHE A 24 -6.21 -6.79 13.74
N CYS A 25 -6.49 -7.59 12.69
CA CYS A 25 -7.86 -8.04 12.42
C CYS A 25 -8.43 -8.97 13.51
N SER A 26 -7.59 -9.65 14.28
CA SER A 26 -8.03 -10.42 15.44
C SER A 26 -8.59 -9.53 16.55
N GLY A 27 -7.94 -8.37 16.79
CA GLY A 27 -8.36 -7.38 17.80
C GLY A 27 -9.40 -6.38 17.30
N GLN A 28 -9.44 -6.13 15.99
CA GLN A 28 -10.36 -5.19 15.34
C GLN A 28 -11.07 -5.88 14.16
N PRO A 29 -12.02 -6.79 14.43
CA PRO A 29 -12.75 -7.46 13.37
C PRO A 29 -13.58 -6.46 12.55
N ASN A 30 -13.67 -6.69 11.24
CA ASN A 30 -14.41 -5.84 10.30
C ASN A 30 -13.91 -4.38 10.18
N ALA A 31 -12.71 -4.06 10.66
CA ALA A 31 -12.12 -2.75 10.43
C ALA A 31 -12.05 -2.45 8.92
N GLU A 32 -12.63 -1.32 8.50
CA GLU A 32 -12.72 -0.94 7.08
C GLU A 32 -11.34 -0.69 6.46
N VAL A 33 -10.37 -0.24 7.27
CA VAL A 33 -9.00 0.06 6.87
C VAL A 33 -8.02 -0.54 7.88
N ILE A 34 -6.97 -1.21 7.39
CA ILE A 34 -5.77 -1.55 8.17
C ILE A 34 -4.77 -0.40 8.03
N PRO A 35 -4.31 0.26 9.12
CA PRO A 35 -3.37 1.38 9.03
C PRO A 35 -2.01 1.00 8.44
N LEU A 36 -1.33 1.95 7.80
CA LEU A 36 0.03 1.75 7.26
C LEU A 36 1.04 1.31 8.32
N SER A 37 0.91 1.81 9.55
CA SER A 37 1.77 1.38 10.66
C SER A 37 1.66 -0.11 10.99
N VAL A 38 0.59 -0.77 10.53
CA VAL A 38 0.34 -2.22 10.67
C VAL A 38 0.73 -2.99 9.41
N ILE A 39 0.48 -2.43 8.22
CA ILE A 39 0.79 -3.07 6.93
C ILE A 39 2.31 -3.14 6.70
N GLY A 40 3.03 -2.11 7.15
CA GLY A 40 4.43 -1.87 6.81
C GLY A 40 4.55 -0.59 5.99
N HIS A 41 5.64 0.14 6.21
CA HIS A 41 5.85 1.47 5.62
C HIS A 41 7.25 1.60 5.03
N GLU A 42 7.98 0.52 4.75
CA GLU A 42 9.29 0.62 4.09
C GLU A 42 9.20 0.75 2.56
N ASN A 43 8.08 0.32 1.96
CA ASN A 43 7.86 0.36 0.52
C ASN A 43 6.53 1.06 0.20
N PRO A 44 6.40 1.69 -0.98
CA PRO A 44 5.11 2.18 -1.44
C PRO A 44 4.05 1.06 -1.40
N MET A 45 2.91 1.39 -0.79
CA MET A 45 1.76 0.51 -0.68
C MET A 45 0.94 0.57 -1.97
N ILE A 46 0.64 -0.58 -2.54
CA ILE A 46 -0.18 -0.68 -3.77
C ILE A 46 -1.52 -1.37 -3.55
N TYR A 47 -1.78 -1.89 -2.34
CA TYR A 47 -3.06 -2.49 -1.97
C TYR A 47 -3.62 -1.79 -0.73
N ASP A 48 -4.89 -1.43 -0.78
CA ASP A 48 -5.64 -1.10 0.43
C ASP A 48 -6.11 -2.40 1.08
N TRP A 49 -5.91 -2.47 2.40
CA TRP A 49 -6.25 -3.63 3.19
C TRP A 49 -7.39 -3.32 4.15
N THR A 50 -8.26 -4.30 4.33
CA THR A 50 -9.41 -4.28 5.24
C THR A 50 -9.44 -5.57 6.05
N CYS A 51 -10.26 -5.63 7.10
CA CYS A 51 -10.56 -6.87 7.79
C CYS A 51 -11.93 -7.39 7.33
N LYS A 52 -12.00 -8.65 6.88
CA LYS A 52 -13.25 -9.39 6.67
C LYS A 52 -13.41 -10.39 7.81
N GLY A 53 -14.30 -10.09 8.77
CA GLY A 53 -14.29 -10.76 10.07
C GLY A 53 -12.93 -10.54 10.74
N LYS A 54 -12.30 -11.64 11.17
CA LYS A 54 -10.98 -11.60 11.83
C LYS A 54 -9.78 -11.78 10.89
N LYS A 55 -10.00 -11.74 9.57
CA LYS A 55 -8.96 -12.02 8.57
C LYS A 55 -8.68 -10.78 7.71
N PRO A 56 -7.41 -10.46 7.42
CA PRO A 56 -7.08 -9.42 6.44
C PRO A 56 -7.54 -9.82 5.04
N ALA A 57 -8.00 -8.85 4.28
CA ALA A 57 -8.34 -8.99 2.88
C ALA A 57 -7.92 -7.74 2.09
N ILE A 58 -7.55 -7.93 0.84
CA ILE A 58 -7.34 -6.82 -0.09
C ILE A 58 -8.70 -6.23 -0.41
N ALA A 59 -8.88 -4.94 -0.12
CA ALA A 59 -10.08 -4.20 -0.48
C ALA A 59 -10.04 -3.79 -1.95
N ARG A 60 -8.89 -3.25 -2.38
CA ARG A 60 -8.59 -2.90 -3.78
C ARG A 60 -7.10 -2.67 -3.97
N GLN A 61 -6.67 -2.76 -5.23
CA GLN A 61 -5.37 -2.23 -5.64
C GLN A 61 -5.49 -0.72 -5.85
N ILE A 62 -4.53 0.05 -5.32
CA ILE A 62 -4.52 1.52 -5.36
C ILE A 62 -3.50 2.10 -6.34
N PHE A 63 -2.47 1.32 -6.70
CA PHE A 63 -1.50 1.68 -7.72
C PHE A 63 -1.12 0.45 -8.56
N THR A 64 -0.85 0.68 -9.83
CA THR A 64 -0.23 -0.31 -10.71
C THR A 64 1.28 -0.15 -10.68
N VAL A 65 2.01 -1.21 -11.03
CA VAL A 65 3.49 -1.17 -11.06
C VAL A 65 3.99 -1.32 -12.48
N ASP A 66 5.06 -0.60 -12.81
CA ASP A 66 5.80 -0.80 -14.04
C ASP A 66 6.60 -2.12 -14.00
N THR A 67 7.24 -2.48 -15.12
CA THR A 67 8.06 -3.70 -15.23
C THR A 67 9.26 -3.73 -14.29
N ARG A 68 9.64 -2.59 -13.69
CA ARG A 68 10.72 -2.46 -12.72
C ARG A 68 10.20 -2.53 -11.28
N GLY A 69 8.89 -2.56 -11.08
CA GLY A 69 8.21 -2.64 -9.79
C GLY A 69 7.89 -1.30 -9.14
N PHE A 70 7.93 -0.18 -9.88
CA PHE A 70 7.61 1.15 -9.35
C PHE A 70 6.16 1.55 -9.64
N PRO A 71 5.46 2.24 -8.71
CA PRO A 71 4.09 2.71 -8.95
C PRO A 71 3.99 3.64 -10.17
N VAL A 72 3.17 3.28 -11.15
CA VAL A 72 3.07 4.00 -12.42
C VAL A 72 2.50 5.40 -12.23
N GLU A 73 1.48 5.51 -11.38
CA GLU A 73 0.72 6.73 -11.14
C GLU A 73 1.52 7.80 -10.39
N LEU A 74 2.68 7.43 -9.83
CA LEU A 74 3.58 8.34 -9.12
C LEU A 74 4.67 8.95 -10.01
N TRP A 75 4.84 8.47 -11.25
CA TRP A 75 5.77 9.07 -12.19
C TRP A 75 5.37 10.51 -12.54
N LYS A 76 6.37 11.37 -12.68
CA LYS A 76 6.23 12.72 -13.21
C LYS A 76 7.07 12.87 -14.46
N GLU A 77 6.46 13.39 -15.51
CA GLU A 77 7.18 13.78 -16.71
C GLU A 77 8.10 14.95 -16.38
N ILE A 78 9.35 14.87 -16.81
CA ILE A 78 10.30 15.96 -16.68
C ILE A 78 10.37 16.62 -18.05
N ALA A 79 9.93 17.88 -18.14
CA ALA A 79 10.07 18.67 -19.35
C ALA A 79 11.55 18.79 -19.73
N PRO A 80 11.90 18.81 -21.03
CA PRO A 80 13.28 18.99 -21.46
C PRO A 80 13.89 20.26 -20.86
N ALA A 81 15.17 20.19 -20.53
CA ALA A 81 15.91 21.33 -19.99
C ALA A 81 15.81 22.50 -20.97
N GLN A 82 15.33 23.64 -20.47
CA GLN A 82 15.31 24.88 -21.25
C GLN A 82 16.75 25.40 -21.28
N HIS A 83 17.35 25.41 -22.47
CA HIS A 83 18.66 26.02 -22.75
C HIS A 83 18.49 27.46 -23.21
#